data_AF-A0A166SLQ3-F1
#
_entry.id   AF-A0A166SLQ3-F1
#
_cell.length_a   1.000
_cell.length_b   1.000
_cell.length_c   1.000
_cell.angle_alpha   90.00
_cell.angle_beta   90.00
_cell.angle_gamma   90.00
#
_symmetry.space_group_name_H-M   'P 1'
#
loop_
_entity.id
_entity.type
_entity.pdbx_description
1 polymer ?
#
loop_
_entity_poly.entity_id
_entity_poly.type
_entity_poly.pdbx_seq_one_letter_code
_entity_poly.pdbx_strand_id
1 'polypeptide(L)'
;MRFNNLLAVFSFVTGALAAKYILVLNASTDVDDFSAKLEEKDIDVLAKFPFFKILVVETDSHDVAALEAYDEVLSAEEDQDSSIGPLPTSSEPLPVDTPFPLPGWS
;
A
#
# COMPACT_ATOMS: atom_id res chain seq x y z
N MET A 1 3.27 -41.52 -25.97
CA MET A 1 4.07 -40.53 -25.21
C MET A 1 4.47 -39.40 -26.15
N ARG A 2 3.86 -38.22 -26.01
CA ARG A 2 4.33 -36.98 -26.62
C ARG A 2 4.06 -35.86 -25.61
N PHE A 3 5.15 -35.22 -25.21
CA PHE A 3 5.25 -34.13 -24.26
C PHE A 3 4.45 -32.93 -24.78
N ASN A 4 3.45 -32.48 -24.04
CA ASN A 4 2.77 -31.22 -24.31
C ASN A 4 3.13 -30.20 -23.23
N ASN A 5 4.02 -29.29 -23.65
CA ASN A 5 4.06 -27.87 -23.33
C ASN A 5 4.00 -27.46 -21.84
N LEU A 6 5.20 -27.57 -21.28
CA LEU A 6 5.79 -26.61 -20.35
C LEU A 6 5.78 -25.20 -20.98
N LEU A 7 4.71 -24.43 -20.78
CA LEU A 7 4.71 -22.99 -21.03
C LEU A 7 4.35 -22.29 -19.72
N ALA A 8 5.35 -22.22 -18.85
CA ALA A 8 5.38 -21.30 -17.73
C ALA A 8 5.30 -19.88 -18.31
N VAL A 9 4.19 -19.20 -18.01
CA VAL A 9 4.02 -17.79 -18.30
C VAL A 9 4.85 -17.03 -17.26
N PHE A 10 6.15 -16.93 -17.50
CA PHE A 10 7.00 -15.99 -16.79
C PHE A 10 6.73 -14.61 -17.37
N SER A 11 5.72 -13.93 -16.83
CA SER A 11 5.55 -12.49 -17.00
C SER A 11 6.74 -11.82 -16.32
N PHE A 12 7.77 -11.53 -17.11
CA PHE A 12 8.86 -10.63 -16.77
C PHE A 12 8.27 -9.23 -16.53
N VAL A 13 7.99 -8.88 -15.27
CA VAL A 13 7.82 -7.48 -14.87
C VAL A 13 9.23 -6.91 -14.72
N THR A 14 9.73 -6.29 -15.78
CA THR A 14 10.98 -5.54 -15.79
C THR A 14 10.77 -4.21 -15.07
N GLY A 15 11.28 -4.11 -13.85
CA GLY A 15 11.44 -2.87 -13.10
C GLY A 15 12.09 -3.15 -11.75
N ALA A 16 13.43 -3.07 -11.67
CA ALA A 16 14.17 -3.15 -10.41
C ALA A 16 14.02 -1.84 -9.63
N LEU A 17 12.80 -1.60 -9.14
CA LEU A 17 12.44 -0.54 -8.23
C LEU A 17 11.71 -1.25 -7.10
N ALA A 18 12.17 -1.05 -5.87
CA ALA A 18 11.64 -1.72 -4.69
C ALA A 18 10.11 -1.62 -4.68
N ALA A 19 9.48 -2.77 -4.81
CA ALA A 19 8.03 -2.87 -4.90
C ALA A 19 7.48 -2.98 -3.48
N LYS A 20 6.40 -2.25 -3.23
CA LYS A 20 5.70 -2.29 -1.96
C LYS A 20 4.54 -3.26 -2.06
N TYR A 21 4.40 -4.08 -1.04
CA TYR A 21 3.37 -5.10 -0.96
C TYR A 21 2.63 -5.01 0.36
N ILE A 22 1.33 -5.23 0.29
CA ILE A 22 0.42 -5.35 1.42
C ILE A 22 0.17 -6.84 1.62
N LEU A 23 0.59 -7.38 2.75
CA LEU A 23 0.38 -8.76 3.16
C LEU A 23 -0.77 -8.84 4.14
N VAL A 24 -1.80 -9.61 3.79
CA VAL A 24 -2.86 -10.01 4.71
C VAL A 24 -2.45 -11.35 5.32
N LEU A 25 -2.30 -11.39 6.64
CA LEU A 25 -1.85 -12.56 7.37
C LEU A 25 -3.03 -13.41 7.86
N ASN A 26 -2.76 -14.68 8.09
CA ASN A 26 -3.69 -15.58 8.76
C ASN A 26 -4.00 -15.08 10.18
N ALA A 27 -5.24 -15.32 10.65
CA ALA A 27 -5.70 -14.84 11.95
C ALA A 27 -4.88 -15.39 13.15
N SER A 28 -4.32 -16.60 12.98
CA SER A 28 -3.45 -17.26 13.95
C SER A 28 -1.99 -16.82 13.89
N THR A 29 -1.59 -16.05 12.88
CA THR A 29 -0.20 -15.60 12.71
C THR A 29 0.15 -14.54 13.74
N ASP A 30 1.30 -14.72 14.39
CA ASP A 30 1.93 -13.66 15.19
C ASP A 30 2.65 -12.69 14.24
N VAL A 31 2.27 -11.42 14.33
CA VAL A 31 2.73 -10.39 13.39
C VAL A 31 4.18 -10.00 13.68
N ASP A 32 4.59 -10.02 14.95
CA ASP A 32 5.93 -9.64 15.34
C ASP A 32 6.93 -10.74 14.96
N ASP A 33 6.60 -11.99 15.23
CA ASP A 33 7.42 -13.14 14.83
C ASP A 33 7.56 -13.24 13.31
N PHE A 34 6.46 -13.06 12.57
CA PHE A 34 6.51 -13.11 11.10
C PHE A 34 7.28 -11.91 10.51
N SER A 35 7.17 -10.72 11.12
CA SER A 35 7.94 -9.57 10.68
C SER A 35 9.45 -9.76 10.86
N ALA A 36 9.88 -10.35 11.98
CA ALA A 36 11.29 -10.67 12.19
C ALA A 36 11.81 -11.69 11.16
N LYS A 37 10.99 -12.70 10.83
CA LYS A 37 11.29 -13.68 9.78
C LYS A 37 11.46 -13.05 8.40
N LEU A 38 10.74 -11.96 8.11
CA LEU A 38 10.86 -11.23 6.85
C LEU A 38 12.15 -10.39 6.82
N GLU A 39 12.47 -9.70 7.91
CA GLU A 39 13.73 -8.92 8.02
C GLU A 39 14.97 -9.82 7.89
N GLU A 40 14.94 -11.05 8.42
CA GLU A 40 16.02 -12.04 8.23
C GLU A 40 16.23 -12.46 6.77
N LYS A 41 15.27 -12.19 5.89
CA LYS A 41 15.30 -12.53 4.46
C LYS A 41 15.54 -11.31 3.57
N ASP A 42 16.05 -10.21 4.12
CA ASP A 42 16.26 -8.95 3.42
C ASP A 42 14.94 -8.41 2.80
N ILE A 43 13.81 -8.60 3.50
CA ILE A 43 12.53 -7.98 3.17
C ILE A 43 12.26 -6.89 4.22
N ASP A 44 12.19 -5.64 3.76
CA ASP A 44 12.00 -4.50 4.65
C ASP A 44 10.53 -4.39 5.07
N VAL A 45 10.28 -4.29 6.38
CA VAL A 45 8.94 -4.11 6.92
C VAL A 45 8.68 -2.62 7.15
N LEU A 46 7.85 -2.02 6.29
CA LEU A 46 7.54 -0.59 6.35
C LEU A 46 6.49 -0.24 7.40
N ALA A 47 5.45 -1.08 7.55
CA ALA A 47 4.37 -0.83 8.48
C ALA A 47 3.74 -2.11 9.01
N LYS A 48 3.26 -2.05 10.26
CA LYS A 48 2.59 -3.16 10.94
C LYS A 48 1.22 -2.73 11.44
N PHE A 49 0.19 -3.49 11.09
CA PHE A 49 -1.18 -3.29 11.55
C PHE A 49 -1.68 -4.56 12.26
N PRO A 50 -1.21 -4.80 13.51
CA PRO A 50 -1.46 -6.07 14.20
C PRO A 50 -2.95 -6.34 14.45
N PHE A 51 -3.75 -5.29 14.63
CA PHE A 51 -5.21 -5.41 14.80
C PHE A 51 -5.91 -5.97 13.55
N PHE A 52 -5.45 -5.57 12.37
CA PHE A 52 -6.03 -5.99 11.09
C PHE A 52 -5.29 -7.19 10.47
N LYS A 53 -4.22 -7.67 11.11
CA LYS A 53 -3.33 -8.72 10.59
C LYS A 53 -2.76 -8.33 9.21
N ILE A 54 -2.38 -7.07 9.05
CA ILE A 54 -1.79 -6.54 7.82
C ILE A 54 -0.35 -6.11 8.07
N LEU A 55 0.54 -6.44 7.14
CA LEU A 55 1.90 -5.93 7.05
C LEU A 55 2.10 -5.22 5.71
N VAL A 56 2.88 -4.15 5.72
CA VAL A 56 3.36 -3.51 4.49
C VAL A 56 4.85 -3.76 4.42
N VAL A 57 5.29 -4.35 3.32
CA VAL A 57 6.68 -4.76 3.10
C VAL A 57 7.20 -4.18 1.79
N GLU A 58 8.50 -3.97 1.72
CA GLU A 58 9.20 -3.52 0.53
C GLU A 58 10.29 -4.53 0.20
N THR A 59 10.35 -4.95 -1.07
CA THR A 59 11.33 -5.93 -1.52
C THR A 59 11.60 -5.80 -3.01
N ASP A 60 12.89 -5.92 -3.36
CA ASP A 60 13.38 -5.97 -4.74
C ASP A 60 13.46 -7.40 -5.31
N SER A 61 13.37 -8.39 -4.43
CA SER A 61 13.76 -9.78 -4.70
C SER A 61 12.59 -10.76 -4.73
N HIS A 62 11.45 -10.38 -4.13
CA HIS A 62 10.26 -11.21 -4.07
C HIS A 62 9.10 -10.55 -4.84
N ASP A 63 8.41 -11.36 -5.63
CA ASP A 63 7.14 -10.97 -6.25
C ASP A 63 5.96 -11.38 -5.35
N VAL A 64 4.75 -10.95 -5.72
CA VAL A 64 3.51 -11.31 -5.01
C VAL A 64 3.40 -12.82 -4.80
N ALA A 65 3.71 -13.62 -5.82
CA ALA A 65 3.61 -15.08 -5.75
C ALA A 65 4.57 -15.69 -4.73
N ALA A 66 5.78 -15.16 -4.61
CA ALA A 66 6.73 -15.59 -3.57
C ALA A 66 6.27 -15.19 -2.16
N LEU A 67 5.55 -14.08 -2.01
CA LEU A 67 4.99 -13.63 -0.73
C LEU A 67 3.71 -14.41 -0.35
N GLU A 68 2.89 -14.83 -1.30
CA GLU A 68 1.73 -15.69 -1.04
C GLU A 68 2.12 -17.14 -0.72
N ALA A 69 3.33 -17.56 -1.06
CA ALA A 69 3.83 -18.90 -0.76
C ALA A 69 4.11 -19.14 0.74
N TYR A 70 4.08 -18.10 1.58
CA TYR A 70 4.22 -18.23 3.03
C TYR A 70 2.93 -18.76 3.65
N ASP A 71 3.00 -19.84 4.44
CA ASP A 71 1.84 -20.38 5.18
C ASP A 71 1.20 -19.35 6.12
N GLU A 72 1.95 -18.34 6.53
CA GLU A 72 1.49 -17.25 7.39
C GLU A 72 0.65 -16.19 6.65
N VAL A 73 0.74 -16.14 5.32
CA VAL A 73 0.12 -15.14 4.44
C VAL A 73 -1.15 -15.73 3.83
N LEU A 74 -2.26 -15.02 4.01
CA LEU A 74 -3.55 -15.36 3.40
C LEU A 74 -3.65 -14.82 1.97
N SER A 75 -3.12 -13.62 1.74
CA SER A 75 -3.09 -12.95 0.44
C SER A 75 -2.02 -11.86 0.43
N ALA A 76 -1.42 -11.61 -0.73
CA ALA A 76 -0.51 -10.50 -0.94
C ALA A 76 -1.01 -9.64 -2.12
N GLU A 77 -0.91 -8.32 -1.98
CA GLU A 77 -1.26 -7.37 -3.02
C GLU A 77 -0.13 -6.35 -3.19
N GLU A 78 0.14 -5.91 -4.42
CA GLU A 78 1.07 -4.81 -4.67
C GLU A 78 0.40 -3.48 -4.30
N ASP A 79 1.06 -2.67 -3.48
CA ASP A 79 0.55 -1.38 -3.04
C ASP A 79 0.46 -0.43 -4.23
N GLN A 80 -0.77 -0.12 -4.67
CA GLN A 80 -1.02 0.77 -5.78
C GLN A 80 -1.04 2.21 -5.28
N ASP A 81 -0.22 3.06 -5.90
CA ASP A 81 -0.23 4.51 -5.66
C ASP A 81 -1.62 5.10 -5.94
N SER A 82 -2.39 5.34 -4.87
CA SER A 82 -3.69 5.98 -4.96
C SER A 82 -3.54 7.49 -4.80
N SER A 83 -3.69 8.22 -5.91
CA SER A 83 -3.72 9.69 -5.87
C SER A 83 -5.07 10.16 -5.32
N ILE A 84 -5.07 10.78 -4.14
CA ILE A 84 -6.22 11.58 -3.71
C ILE A 84 -6.25 12.82 -4.59
N GLY A 85 -7.29 12.93 -5.42
CA GLY A 85 -7.51 14.11 -6.26
C GLY A 85 -7.44 15.39 -5.42
N PRO A 86 -7.00 16.51 -6.01
CA PRO A 86 -6.86 17.76 -5.27
C PRO A 86 -8.16 18.09 -4.53
N LEU A 87 -8.03 18.48 -3.26
CA LEU A 87 -9.14 19.03 -2.48
C LEU A 87 -9.85 20.08 -3.34
N PRO A 88 -11.18 20.01 -3.49
CA PRO A 88 -11.89 21.06 -4.20
C PRO A 88 -11.62 22.37 -3.46
N THR A 89 -10.83 23.24 -4.09
CA THR A 89 -10.69 24.62 -3.64
C THR A 89 -12.07 25.21 -3.78
N SER A 90 -12.81 25.32 -2.67
CA SER A 90 -14.02 26.12 -2.61
C SER A 90 -13.60 27.55 -2.90
N SER A 91 -13.68 27.94 -4.17
CA SER A 91 -13.60 29.32 -4.62
C SER A 91 -14.96 29.99 -4.40
N GLU A 92 -15.50 29.87 -3.18
CA GLU A 92 -16.58 30.74 -2.76
C GLU A 92 -15.91 31.96 -2.11
N PRO A 93 -16.04 33.16 -2.70
CA PRO A 93 -15.53 34.36 -2.07
C PRO A 93 -16.27 34.50 -0.74
N LEU A 94 -15.53 34.55 0.37
CA LEU A 94 -16.09 35.04 1.63
C LEU A 94 -16.75 36.40 1.34
N PRO A 95 -17.99 36.66 1.80
CA PRO A 95 -18.58 37.97 1.63
C PRO A 95 -17.62 38.99 2.24
N VAL A 96 -17.15 39.92 1.41
CA VAL A 96 -16.41 41.08 1.88
C VAL A 96 -17.35 41.81 2.82
N ASP A 97 -17.00 41.87 4.11
CA ASP A 97 -17.64 42.74 5.07
C ASP A 97 -17.48 44.18 4.59
N THR A 98 -18.42 44.65 3.76
CA THR A 98 -18.53 46.06 3.40
C THR A 98 -18.66 46.85 4.70
N PRO A 99 -17.79 47.84 4.96
CA PRO A 99 -17.90 48.64 6.16
C PRO A 99 -19.21 49.42 6.12
N PHE A 100 -20.05 49.20 7.12
CA PHE A 100 -21.27 49.95 7.39
C PHE A 100 -20.99 51.45 7.28
N PRO A 101 -21.80 52.27 6.57
CA PRO A 101 -21.65 53.72 6.63
C PRO A 101 -22.07 54.17 8.03
N LEU A 102 -21.16 54.81 8.77
CA LEU A 102 -21.48 55.48 10.02
C LEU A 102 -22.49 56.60 9.75
N PRO A 103 -23.62 56.69 10.47
CA PRO A 103 -24.55 57.80 10.30
C PRO A 103 -23.86 59.12 10.67
N GLY A 104 -23.81 60.02 9.70
CA GLY A 104 -23.31 61.38 9.87
C GLY A 104 -24.13 62.15 10.90
N TRP A 105 -23.44 62.98 11.67
CA TRP A 105 -24.03 63.86 12.67
C TRP A 105 -24.88 64.95 12.00
N SER A 106 -26.04 65.24 12.57
CA SER A 106 -26.72 66.54 12.54
C SER A 106 -27.54 66.70 13.81
#